data_AF-A0A937VPC6-F1
#
_entry.id   AF-A0A937VPC6-F1
#
_cell.length_a   1.000
_cell.length_b   1.000
_cell.length_c   1.000
_cell.angle_alpha   90.00
_cell.angle_beta   90.00
_cell.angle_gamma   90.00
#
_symmetry.space_group_name_H-M   'P 1'
#
loop_
_entity.id
_entity.type
_entity.pdbx_description
1 polymer ?
#
loop_
_entity_poly.entity_id
_entity_poly.type
_entity_poly.pdbx_seq_one_letter_code
_entity_poly.pdbx_strand_id
1 'polypeptide(L)'
;QVQYLDNFMATLRNKQQAIAGAAEEIPPEMLKLQGQLQQEQTELDRLTRARDVAKETWLSLSRKADEVRIAAQVDKDEVRIVSLAEVPAQPVAPKKAMNIAIAGVLGLMVGVFGAFVMEYFAGRVTMDSDTRK
;
A
#
# COMPACT_ATOMS: atom_id res chain seq x y z
N GLN A 1 79.83 60.60 5.10
CA GLN A 1 79.35 59.47 4.29
C GLN A 1 79.05 58.22 5.12
N VAL A 2 79.87 57.90 6.14
CA VAL A 2 79.67 56.75 7.05
C VAL A 2 78.34 56.82 7.85
N GLN A 3 77.99 57.98 8.40
CA GLN A 3 76.78 58.18 9.20
C GLN A 3 75.45 57.90 8.46
N TYR A 4 75.41 58.08 7.13
CA TYR A 4 74.24 57.74 6.32
C TYR A 4 74.03 56.23 6.26
N LEU A 5 75.14 55.48 6.13
CA LEU A 5 75.12 54.04 6.08
C LEU A 5 74.73 53.45 7.44
N ASP A 6 75.23 54.02 8.54
CA ASP A 6 74.87 53.60 9.90
C ASP A 6 73.37 53.80 10.18
N ASN A 7 72.83 54.97 9.80
CA ASN A 7 71.40 55.24 9.93
C ASN A 7 70.55 54.30 9.06
N PHE A 8 70.99 54.04 7.84
CA PHE A 8 70.31 53.09 6.95
C PHE A 8 70.32 51.67 7.53
N MET A 9 71.47 51.20 8.02
CA MET A 9 71.59 49.89 8.67
C MET A 9 70.73 49.79 9.94
N ALA A 10 70.64 50.85 10.74
CA ALA A 10 69.74 50.90 11.89
C ALA A 10 68.27 50.79 11.46
N THR A 11 67.86 51.49 10.40
CA THR A 11 66.49 51.37 9.88
C THR A 11 66.18 49.98 9.33
N LEU A 12 67.13 49.35 8.63
CA LEU A 12 66.97 47.98 8.14
C LEU A 12 66.83 46.98 9.28
N ARG A 13 67.63 47.13 10.34
CA ARG A 13 67.55 46.28 11.53
C ARG A 13 66.21 46.43 12.24
N ASN A 14 65.72 47.66 12.40
CA ASN A 14 64.41 47.92 12.97
C ASN A 14 63.28 47.32 12.13
N LYS A 15 63.35 47.44 10.79
CA LYS A 15 62.38 46.80 9.90
C LYS A 15 62.42 45.28 9.98
N GLN A 16 63.62 44.68 10.01
CA GLN A 16 63.77 43.23 10.14
C GLN A 16 63.23 42.71 11.47
N GLN A 17 63.48 43.42 12.57
CA GLN A 17 62.96 43.06 13.88
C GLN A 17 61.44 43.21 13.96
N ALA A 18 60.87 44.27 13.36
CA ALA A 18 59.42 44.44 13.27
C ALA A 18 58.75 43.32 12.45
N ILE A 19 59.35 42.93 11.32
CA ILE A 19 58.86 41.81 10.50
C ILE A 19 58.99 40.48 11.26
N ALA A 20 60.11 40.26 11.96
CA ALA A 20 60.32 39.06 12.75
C ALA A 20 59.29 38.92 13.88
N GLY A 21 58.99 40.02 14.59
CA GLY A 21 57.94 40.04 15.61
C GLY A 21 56.56 39.75 15.02
N ALA A 22 56.20 40.41 13.92
CA ALA A 22 54.92 40.14 13.25
C ALA A 22 54.81 38.69 12.72
N ALA A 23 55.91 38.10 12.24
CA ALA A 23 55.94 36.72 11.78
C ALA A 23 55.76 35.69 12.90
N GLU A 24 56.06 36.05 14.15
CA GLU A 24 55.87 35.18 15.32
C GLU A 24 54.41 35.20 15.83
N GLU A 25 53.69 36.29 15.59
CA GLU A 25 52.28 36.45 16.02
C GLU A 25 51.26 35.84 15.06
N ILE A 26 51.58 35.74 13.76
CA ILE A 26 50.67 35.18 12.74
C ILE A 26 50.35 33.67 12.99
N PRO A 27 51.32 32.77 13.25
CA PRO A 27 51.04 31.35 13.47
C PRO A 27 50.05 31.04 14.61
N PRO A 28 50.18 31.59 15.83
CA PRO A 28 49.23 31.32 16.90
C PRO A 28 47.83 31.88 16.62
N GLU A 29 47.72 33.02 15.93
CA GLU A 29 46.43 33.59 15.54
C GLU A 29 45.72 32.69 14.51
N MET A 30 46.47 32.18 13.51
CA MET A 30 45.93 31.22 12.55
C MET A 30 45.44 29.93 13.23
N LEU A 31 46.19 29.39 14.20
CA LEU A 31 45.79 28.20 14.94
C LEU A 31 44.52 28.44 15.75
N LYS A 32 44.40 29.61 16.39
CA LYS A 32 43.20 30.00 17.12
C LYS A 32 41.99 30.11 16.18
N LEU A 33 42.16 30.74 15.02
CA LEU A 33 41.10 30.91 14.03
C LEU A 33 40.66 29.56 13.44
N GLN A 34 41.60 28.66 13.14
CA GLN A 34 41.30 27.29 12.70
C GLN A 34 40.51 26.52 13.76
N GLY A 35 40.88 26.66 15.04
CA GLY A 35 40.15 26.07 16.15
C GLY A 35 38.71 26.58 16.24
N GLN A 36 38.52 27.89 16.13
CA GLN A 36 37.18 28.50 16.10
C GLN A 36 36.36 28.04 14.89
N LEU A 37 36.96 28.02 13.70
CA LEU A 37 36.30 27.53 12.49
C LEU A 37 35.85 26.07 12.64
N GLN A 38 36.69 25.21 13.22
CA GLN A 38 36.36 23.81 13.47
C GLN A 38 35.20 23.66 14.46
N GLN A 39 35.16 24.49 15.51
CA GLN A 39 34.06 24.50 16.47
C GLN A 39 32.75 24.95 15.81
N GLU A 40 32.79 26.03 15.04
CA GLU A 40 31.63 26.54 14.30
C GLU A 40 31.11 25.51 13.28
N GLN A 41 31.99 24.84 12.54
CA GLN A 41 31.59 23.76 11.63
C GLN A 41 30.93 22.60 12.37
N THR A 42 31.49 22.21 13.52
CA THR A 42 30.93 21.13 14.34
C THR A 42 29.53 21.50 14.86
N GLU A 43 29.32 22.75 15.28
CA GLU A 43 28.02 23.23 15.74
C GLU A 43 27.01 23.33 14.59
N LEU A 44 27.43 23.82 13.41
CA LEU A 44 26.60 23.83 12.20
C LEU A 44 26.14 22.42 11.81
N ASP A 45 27.04 21.43 11.85
CA ASP A 45 26.70 20.04 11.55
C ASP A 45 25.71 19.48 12.58
N ARG A 46 25.91 19.78 13.86
CA ARG A 46 24.99 19.39 14.94
C ARG A 46 23.60 19.99 14.73
N LEU A 47 23.51 21.30 14.46
CA LEU A 47 22.24 21.99 14.23
C LEU A 47 21.55 21.49 12.95
N THR A 48 22.31 21.23 11.90
CA THR A 48 21.79 20.69 10.64
C THR A 48 21.17 19.31 10.86
N ARG A 49 21.89 18.40 11.53
CA ARG A 49 21.35 17.08 11.90
C ARG A 49 20.09 17.18 12.75
N ALA A 50 20.07 18.06 13.76
CA ALA A 50 18.90 18.26 14.60
C ALA A 50 17.68 18.74 13.80
N ARG A 51 17.90 19.69 12.88
CA ARG A 51 16.86 20.19 11.97
C ARG A 51 16.36 19.12 11.01
N ASP A 52 17.25 18.28 10.48
CA ASP A 52 16.88 17.22 9.54
C ASP A 52 16.04 16.13 10.24
N VAL A 53 16.44 15.69 11.44
CA VAL A 53 15.64 14.76 12.26
C VAL A 53 14.25 15.33 12.58
N ALA A 54 14.17 16.61 12.96
CA ALA A 54 12.90 17.26 13.24
C ALA A 54 12.01 17.32 11.99
N LYS A 55 12.59 17.63 10.83
CA LYS A 55 11.89 17.66 9.54
C LYS A 55 11.36 16.27 9.16
N GLU A 56 12.18 15.24 9.27
CA GLU A 56 11.77 13.85 8.98
C GLU A 56 10.66 13.38 9.91
N THR A 57 10.78 13.68 11.21
CA THR A 57 9.74 13.37 12.20
C THR A 57 8.43 14.06 11.85
N TRP A 58 8.46 15.35 11.50
CA TRP A 58 7.28 16.10 11.09
C TRP A 58 6.65 15.51 9.82
N LEU A 59 7.45 15.19 8.81
CA LEU A 59 6.97 14.56 7.58
C LEU A 59 6.31 13.21 7.84
N SER A 60 6.91 12.37 8.68
CA SER A 60 6.36 11.07 9.07
C SER A 60 5.03 11.22 9.81
N LEU A 61 4.94 12.16 10.76
CA LEU A 61 3.72 12.46 11.49
C LEU A 61 2.61 12.99 10.57
N SER A 62 2.95 13.90 9.64
CA SER A 62 2.00 14.42 8.65
C SER A 62 1.45 13.29 7.78
N ARG A 63 2.31 12.39 7.29
CA ARG A 63 1.87 11.23 6.50
C ARG A 63 0.94 10.33 7.28
N LYS A 64 1.28 9.99 8.53
CA LYS A 64 0.41 9.18 9.39
C LYS A 64 -0.93 9.87 9.69
N ALA A 65 -0.93 11.19 9.88
CA ALA A 65 -2.15 11.95 10.08
C ALA A 65 -3.05 11.89 8.83
N ASP A 66 -2.47 11.99 7.64
CA ASP A 66 -3.20 11.82 6.38
C ASP A 66 -3.69 10.38 6.19
N GLU A 67 -2.88 9.37 6.50
CA GLU A 67 -3.29 7.95 6.47
C GLU A 67 -4.50 7.70 7.37
N VAL A 68 -4.48 8.19 8.62
CA VAL A 68 -5.62 8.07 9.55
C VAL A 68 -6.83 8.84 9.03
N ARG A 69 -6.64 10.05 8.47
CA ARG A 69 -7.72 10.85 7.89
C ARG A 69 -8.39 10.13 6.72
N ILE A 70 -7.61 9.51 5.84
CA ILE A 70 -8.11 8.73 4.71
C ILE A 70 -8.81 7.46 5.22
N ALA A 71 -8.20 6.71 6.14
CA ALA A 71 -8.80 5.52 6.72
C ALA A 71 -10.15 5.84 7.40
N ALA A 72 -10.24 6.94 8.14
CA ALA A 72 -11.47 7.40 8.77
C ALA A 72 -12.53 7.90 7.77
N GLN A 73 -12.15 8.26 6.54
CA GLN A 73 -13.09 8.56 5.46
C GLN A 73 -13.57 7.27 4.78
N VAL A 74 -12.67 6.30 4.59
CA VAL A 74 -13.00 4.97 4.04
C VAL A 74 -13.96 4.20 4.97
N ASP A 75 -13.74 4.23 6.29
CA ASP A 75 -14.67 3.64 7.27
C ASP A 75 -16.00 4.41 7.38
N LYS A 76 -16.04 5.70 7.00
CA LYS A 76 -17.28 6.51 6.95
C LYS A 76 -18.07 6.33 5.66
N ASP A 77 -17.44 5.90 4.58
CA ASP A 77 -18.11 5.24 3.46
C ASP A 77 -18.47 3.79 3.84
N GLU A 78 -18.92 3.60 5.09
CA GLU A 78 -19.64 2.45 5.57
C GLU A 78 -20.77 2.19 4.58
N VAL A 79 -20.54 1.18 3.74
CA VAL A 79 -21.47 0.50 2.84
C VAL A 79 -22.89 0.99 3.08
N ARG A 80 -23.28 2.08 2.40
CA ARG A 80 -24.69 2.45 2.38
C ARG A 80 -25.35 1.32 1.62
N ILE A 81 -26.00 0.41 2.33
CA ILE A 81 -26.87 -0.60 1.75
C ILE A 81 -27.96 0.19 1.02
N VAL A 82 -27.73 0.46 -0.28
CA VAL A 82 -28.64 1.29 -1.11
C VAL A 82 -29.97 0.57 -1.31
N SER A 83 -30.02 -0.73 -1.03
CA SER A 83 -31.23 -1.51 -0.92
C SER A 83 -30.95 -2.73 -0.04
N LEU A 84 -31.81 -3.01 0.95
CA LEU A 84 -31.95 -4.39 1.41
C LEU A 84 -32.21 -5.23 0.16
N ALA A 85 -31.49 -6.34 0.00
CA ALA A 85 -31.83 -7.31 -1.02
C ALA A 85 -33.26 -7.79 -0.73
N GLU A 86 -34.20 -7.43 -1.60
CA GLU A 86 -35.58 -7.84 -1.47
C GLU A 86 -35.62 -9.36 -1.56
N VAL A 87 -36.00 -10.01 -0.45
CA VAL A 87 -36.16 -11.46 -0.40
C VAL A 87 -37.27 -11.78 -1.39
N PRO A 88 -37.03 -12.64 -2.40
CA PRO A 88 -38.02 -12.91 -3.41
C PRO A 88 -39.29 -13.46 -2.74
N ALA A 89 -40.39 -12.70 -2.82
CA ALA A 89 -41.68 -13.04 -2.19
C ALA A 89 -42.23 -14.38 -2.70
N GLN A 90 -41.72 -14.86 -3.83
CA GLN A 90 -42.05 -16.15 -4.42
C GLN A 90 -40.77 -16.95 -4.66
N PRO A 91 -40.74 -18.24 -4.29
CA PRO A 91 -39.59 -19.08 -4.50
C PRO A 91 -39.28 -19.20 -6.00
N VAL A 92 -38.07 -18.80 -6.39
CA VAL A 92 -37.57 -18.88 -7.78
C VAL A 92 -37.44 -20.34 -8.26
N ALA A 93 -37.35 -21.28 -7.33
CA ALA A 93 -37.34 -22.72 -7.59
C ALA A 93 -37.78 -23.53 -6.34
N PRO A 94 -38.25 -24.79 -6.49
CA PRO A 94 -38.70 -25.45 -7.71
C PRO A 94 -40.20 -25.24 -7.99
N LYS A 95 -40.59 -25.23 -9.27
CA LYS A 95 -41.99 -25.12 -9.74
C LYS A 95 -42.78 -26.42 -9.47
N LYS A 96 -43.08 -26.70 -8.19
CA LYS A 96 -43.70 -27.96 -7.74
C LYS A 96 -44.95 -28.35 -8.52
N ALA A 97 -45.83 -27.39 -8.82
CA ALA A 97 -47.04 -27.62 -9.61
C ALA A 97 -46.73 -28.15 -11.03
N MET A 98 -45.70 -27.61 -11.69
CA MET A 98 -45.29 -28.05 -13.03
C MET A 98 -44.69 -29.45 -13.01
N ASN A 99 -43.88 -29.76 -12.00
CA ASN A 99 -43.29 -31.10 -11.86
C ASN A 99 -44.37 -32.16 -11.59
N ILE A 100 -45.38 -31.85 -10.78
CA ILE A 100 -46.51 -32.75 -10.51
C ILE A 100 -47.35 -32.96 -11.77
N ALA A 101 -47.61 -31.90 -12.54
CA ALA A 101 -48.33 -32.01 -13.81
C ALA A 101 -47.60 -32.92 -14.81
N ILE A 102 -46.28 -32.74 -14.97
CA ILE A 102 -45.45 -33.58 -15.83
C ILE A 102 -45.47 -35.04 -15.37
N ALA A 103 -45.32 -35.29 -14.06
CA ALA A 103 -45.36 -36.65 -13.51
C ALA A 103 -46.73 -37.33 -13.73
N GLY A 104 -47.83 -36.60 -13.58
CA GLY A 104 -49.18 -37.10 -13.83
C GLY A 104 -49.39 -37.51 -15.29
N VAL A 105 -48.97 -36.67 -16.24
CA VAL A 105 -49.08 -36.96 -17.68
C VAL A 105 -48.22 -38.18 -18.06
N LEU A 106 -46.97 -38.23 -17.59
CA LEU A 106 -46.07 -39.35 -17.86
C LEU A 106 -46.61 -40.66 -17.27
N GLY A 107 -47.12 -40.63 -16.04
CA GLY A 107 -47.74 -41.80 -15.40
C GLY A 107 -48.95 -42.32 -16.19
N LEU A 108 -49.81 -41.42 -16.68
CA LEU A 108 -50.94 -41.80 -17.53
C LEU A 108 -50.47 -42.42 -18.86
N MET A 109 -49.47 -41.85 -19.52
CA MET A 109 -48.95 -42.42 -20.77
C MET A 109 -48.39 -43.83 -20.57
N VAL A 110 -47.61 -44.05 -19.51
CA VAL A 110 -47.06 -45.37 -19.18
C VAL A 110 -48.17 -46.34 -18.80
N GLY A 111 -49.17 -45.91 -18.05
CA GLY A 111 -50.31 -46.75 -17.66
C GLY A 111 -51.12 -47.22 -18.86
N VAL A 112 -51.44 -46.30 -19.79
CA VAL A 112 -52.16 -46.63 -21.02
C VAL A 112 -51.33 -47.58 -21.90
N PHE A 113 -50.04 -47.28 -22.10
CA PHE A 113 -49.16 -48.15 -22.87
C PHE A 113 -49.03 -49.54 -22.23
N GLY A 114 -48.89 -49.61 -20.91
CA GLY A 114 -48.83 -50.86 -20.16
C GLY A 114 -50.10 -51.70 -20.30
N ALA A 115 -51.28 -51.09 -20.28
CA ALA A 115 -52.55 -51.78 -20.51
C ALA A 115 -52.61 -52.41 -21.91
N PHE A 116 -52.20 -51.68 -22.95
CA PHE A 116 -52.13 -52.21 -24.32
C PHE A 116 -51.11 -53.35 -24.45
N VAL A 117 -49.94 -53.24 -23.82
CA VAL A 117 -48.93 -54.30 -23.83
C VAL A 117 -49.45 -55.56 -23.13
N MET A 118 -50.10 -55.40 -21.97
CA MET A 118 -50.68 -56.52 -21.23
C MET A 118 -51.76 -57.24 -22.03
N GLU A 119 -52.67 -56.48 -22.66
CA GLU A 119 -53.71 -57.03 -23.54
C GLU A 119 -53.11 -57.75 -24.75
N TYR A 120 -52.05 -57.19 -25.35
CA TYR A 120 -51.35 -57.81 -26.47
C TYR A 120 -50.76 -59.17 -26.13
N PHE A 121 -50.16 -59.32 -24.94
CA PHE A 121 -49.66 -60.60 -24.48
C PHE A 121 -50.78 -61.56 -24.08
N ALA A 122 -51.86 -61.07 -23.46
CA ALA A 122 -53.02 -61.89 -23.12
C ALA A 122 -53.71 -62.47 -24.36
N GLY A 123 -53.95 -61.64 -25.38
CA GLY A 123 -54.54 -62.06 -26.65
C GLY A 123 -53.69 -63.07 -27.44
N ARG A 124 -52.37 -63.08 -27.25
CA ARG A 124 -51.48 -64.10 -27.82
C ARG A 124 -51.57 -65.46 -27.12
N VAL A 125 -51.87 -65.50 -25.83
CA VAL A 125 -51.95 -66.76 -25.05
C VAL A 125 -53.25 -67.50 -25.35
N THR A 126 -54.35 -66.79 -25.65
CA THR A 126 -55.65 -67.43 -25.90
C THR A 126 -55.78 -68.01 -27.31
N MET A 127 -55.00 -67.51 -28.29
CA MET A 127 -55.10 -67.94 -29.69
C MET A 127 -54.45 -69.32 -29.99
N ASP A 128 -53.56 -69.81 -29.12
CA ASP A 128 -52.89 -71.10 -29.32
C ASP A 128 -53.73 -72.32 -28.86
N SER A 129 -54.82 -72.07 -28.11
CA SER A 129 -55.58 -73.16 -27.45
C SER A 129 -56.84 -73.63 -28.17
N ASP A 130 -57.24 -73.03 -29.30
CA ASP A 130 -58.54 -73.35 -29.95
C ASP A 130 -58.45 -73.67 -31.45
N THR A 131 -57.53 -74.58 -31.83
CA THR A 131 -57.57 -75.27 -33.15
C THR A 131 -57.27 -76.78 -33.06
N ARG A 132 -57.87 -77.47 -32.09
CA ARG A 132 -58.12 -78.92 -32.19
C ARG A 132 -59.49 -79.28 -31.59
N LYS A 133 -60.49 -79.34 -32.45
CA LYS A 133 -61.51 -80.39 -32.40
C LYS A 133 -61.55 -81.08 -33.74
#